data_AF-A0A535RZX9-F1
#
_entry.id   AF-A0A535RZX9-F1
#
_cell.length_a   1.000
_cell.length_b   1.000
_cell.length_c   1.000
_cell.angle_alpha   90.00
_cell.angle_beta   90.00
_cell.angle_gamma   90.00
#
_symmetry.space_group_name_H-M   'P 1'
#
loop_
_entity.id
_entity.type
_entity.pdbx_description
1 polymer ?
#
loop_
_entity_poly.entity_id
_entity_poly.type
_entity_poly.pdbx_seq_one_letter_code
_entity_poly.pdbx_strand_id
1 'polypeptide(L)' 'MQEYEADLYGLNAAAEPDGFAQIALKLAEYRKLEPTPFEEFFFYDHPSGRTRIHAAMRWKAEHPETWSTPAQASRPPSR' A
#
# COMPACT_ATOMS: atom_id res chain seq x y z
N MET A 1 12.20 7.43 4.15
CA MET A 1 12.66 6.15 4.72
C MET A 1 11.80 5.76 5.92
N GLN A 2 11.72 6.61 6.95
CA GLN A 2 10.94 6.35 8.18
C GLN A 2 9.48 5.92 7.94
N GLU A 3 8.70 6.65 7.13
CA GLU A 3 7.29 6.29 6.88
C GLU A 3 7.11 4.96 6.16
N TYR A 4 7.99 4.66 5.21
CA TYR A 4 7.91 3.41 4.47
C TYR A 4 8.22 2.22 5.39
N GLU A 5 9.19 2.38 6.29
CA GLU A 5 9.50 1.39 7.32
C GLU A 5 8.35 1.23 8.33
N ALA A 6 7.69 2.34 8.71
CA ALA A 6 6.52 2.31 9.58
C ALA A 6 5.33 1.58 8.93
N ASP A 7 5.05 1.85 7.66
CA ASP A 7 4.03 1.16 6.87
C ASP A 7 4.33 -0.34 6.76
N LEU A 8 5.58 -0.71 6.44
CA LEU A 8 6.01 -2.10 6.37
C LEU A 8 5.89 -2.82 7.73
N TYR A 9 6.26 -2.15 8.82
CA TYR A 9 6.08 -2.71 10.16
C TYR A 9 4.61 -3.03 10.43
N GLY A 10 3.71 -2.09 10.14
CA GLY A 10 2.27 -2.30 10.30
C GLY A 10 1.72 -3.43 9.43
N LEU A 11 2.13 -3.48 8.15
CA LEU A 11 1.72 -4.53 7.21
C LEU A 11 2.20 -5.90 7.65
N ASN A 12 3.46 -6.03 8.07
CA ASN A 12 4.02 -7.30 8.55
C ASN A 12 3.39 -7.76 9.87
N ALA A 13 2.97 -6.83 10.73
CA ALA A 13 2.34 -7.16 12.01
C ALA A 13 0.86 -7.55 11.87
N ALA A 14 0.11 -6.84 11.03
CA ALA A 14 -1.34 -7.01 10.92
C ALA A 14 -1.77 -7.90 9.74
N ALA A 15 -0.97 -7.96 8.67
CA ALA A 15 -1.32 -8.59 7.40
C ALA A 15 -2.63 -8.05 6.78
N GLU A 16 -2.89 -6.75 6.96
CA GLU A 16 -4.12 -6.07 6.51
C GLU A 16 -3.86 -4.98 5.44
N PRO A 17 -3.35 -5.35 4.24
CA PRO A 17 -3.02 -4.39 3.19
C PRO A 17 -4.26 -3.70 2.59
N ASP A 18 -5.40 -4.40 2.53
CA ASP A 18 -6.65 -3.83 2.02
C ASP A 18 -7.24 -2.80 2.99
N GLY A 19 -7.20 -3.09 4.31
CA GLY A 19 -7.59 -2.13 5.35
C GLY A 19 -6.73 -0.87 5.33
N PHE A 20 -5.41 -1.04 5.19
CA PHE A 20 -4.48 0.07 5.04
C PHE A 20 -4.82 0.94 3.82
N ALA A 21 -5.03 0.32 2.66
CA ALA A 21 -5.39 1.04 1.44
C ALA A 21 -6.77 1.73 1.55
N GLN A 22 -7.75 1.08 2.19
CA GLN A 22 -9.07 1.66 2.38
C GLN A 22 -9.04 2.93 3.22
N ILE A 23 -8.25 2.98 4.29
CA ILE A 23 -8.09 4.20 5.09
C ILE A 23 -7.41 5.30 4.26
N ALA A 24 -6.37 4.98 3.50
CA ALA A 24 -5.73 5.95 2.61
C ALA A 24 -6.72 6.53 1.57
N LEU A 25 -7.63 5.70 1.04
CA LEU A 25 -8.70 6.15 0.14
C LEU A 25 -9.74 7.04 0.85
N LYS A 26 -10.12 6.74 2.10
CA LYS A 26 -11.02 7.63 2.87
C LYS A 26 -10.39 9.00 3.13
N LEU A 27 -9.09 9.04 3.40
CA LEU A 27 -8.36 10.29 3.55
C LEU A 27 -8.30 11.10 2.25
N ALA A 28 -8.49 10.46 1.08
CA ALA A 28 -8.53 11.13 -0.21
C ALA A 28 -9.73 12.09 -0.37
N GLU A 29 -10.76 11.97 0.48
CA GLU A 29 -11.90 12.88 0.49
C GLU A 29 -11.49 14.33 0.76
N TYR A 30 -10.38 14.53 1.49
CA TYR A 30 -9.91 15.86 1.86
C TYR A 30 -8.38 16.04 1.72
N ARG A 31 -7.65 15.02 1.25
CA ARG A 31 -6.23 15.10 0.90
C ARG A 31 -6.03 14.68 -0.55
N LYS A 32 -5.15 15.37 -1.29
CA LYS A 32 -4.83 14.97 -2.67
C LYS A 32 -4.12 13.60 -2.66
N LEU A 33 -4.79 12.60 -3.23
CA LEU A 33 -4.34 11.21 -3.23
C LEU A 33 -3.16 10.97 -4.17
N GLU A 34 -3.25 11.50 -5.39
CA GLU A 34 -2.29 11.34 -6.48
C GLU A 34 -1.71 12.72 -6.86
N PRO A 35 -0.72 13.22 -6.10
CA PRO A 35 0.09 14.35 -6.55
C PRO A 35 0.93 13.95 -7.77
N THR A 36 1.33 14.95 -8.55
CA THR A 36 2.41 14.79 -9.52
C THR A 36 3.74 14.59 -8.79
N PRO A 37 4.77 14.01 -9.45
CA PRO A 37 6.07 13.77 -8.82
C PRO A 37 6.70 15.03 -8.21
N PHE A 38 6.54 16.19 -8.85
CA PHE A 38 7.03 17.45 -8.33
C PHE A 38 6.25 17.93 -7.11
N GLU A 39 4.92 17.77 -7.10
CA GLU A 39 4.11 18.13 -5.93
C GLU A 39 4.44 17.25 -4.73
N GLU A 40 4.62 15.94 -4.91
CA GLU A 40 5.03 15.02 -3.84
C GLU A 40 6.42 15.38 -3.31
N PHE A 41 7.36 15.74 -4.19
CA PHE A 41 8.70 16.11 -3.77
C PHE A 41 8.77 17.42 -2.96
N PHE A 42 7.97 18.44 -3.32
CA PHE A 42 8.05 19.76 -2.70
C PHE A 42 7.06 19.98 -1.54
N PHE A 43 5.85 19.42 -1.63
CA PHE A 43 4.75 19.78 -0.71
C PHE A 43 4.41 18.68 0.29
N TYR A 44 4.94 17.47 0.13
CA TYR A 44 4.63 16.35 1.01
C TYR A 44 5.81 16.06 1.93
N ASP A 45 5.53 16.04 3.23
CA ASP A 45 6.47 15.63 4.28
C ASP A 45 6.61 14.09 4.36
N HIS A 46 5.66 13.37 3.76
CA HIS A 46 5.56 11.91 3.76
C HIS A 46 5.03 11.40 2.40
N PRO A 47 5.21 10.12 2.04
CA PRO A 47 4.70 9.59 0.76
C PRO A 47 3.20 9.83 0.58
N SER A 48 2.79 10.10 -0.66
CA SER A 48 1.40 10.33 -1.00
C SER A 48 0.52 9.12 -0.71
N GLY A 49 -0.79 9.34 -0.54
CA GLY A 49 -1.73 8.24 -0.32
C GLY A 49 -1.67 7.21 -1.45
N ARG A 50 -1.46 7.64 -2.70
CA ARG A 50 -1.23 6.72 -3.83
C ARG A 50 0.06 5.92 -3.68
N THR A 51 1.18 6.56 -3.34
CA THR A 51 2.46 5.86 -3.12
C THR A 51 2.31 4.80 -2.03
N ARG A 52 1.62 5.12 -0.93
CA ARG A 52 1.37 4.20 0.19
C ARG A 52 0.45 3.04 -0.19
N ILE A 53 -0.66 3.31 -0.90
CA ILE A 53 -1.55 2.25 -1.43
C ILE A 53 -0.78 1.32 -2.36
N HIS A 54 0.02 1.89 -3.27
CA HIS A 54 0.79 1.09 -4.22
C HIS A 54 1.80 0.19 -3.50
N ALA A 55 2.50 0.70 -2.48
CA ALA A 55 3.38 -0.09 -1.63
C ALA A 55 2.63 -1.23 -0.91
N ALA A 56 1.46 -0.95 -0.33
CA ALA A 56 0.64 -1.97 0.33
C ALA A 56 0.14 -3.05 -0.64
N MET A 57 -0.25 -2.68 -1.87
CA MET A 57 -0.67 -3.65 -2.89
C MET A 57 0.50 -4.48 -3.42
N ARG A 58 1.71 -3.91 -3.52
CA ARG A 58 2.91 -4.67 -3.83
C ARG A 58 3.22 -5.68 -2.72
N TRP A 59 3.19 -5.24 -1.46
CA TRP A 59 3.35 -6.13 -0.30
C TRP A 59 2.32 -7.27 -0.35
N LYS A 60 1.05 -6.97 -0.63
CA LYS A 60 -0.02 -7.97 -0.79
C LYS A 60 0.29 -9.00 -1.88
N ALA A 61 0.80 -8.55 -3.03
CA ALA A 61 1.18 -9.43 -4.12
C ALA A 61 2.36 -10.35 -3.76
N GLU A 62 3.27 -9.88 -2.91
CA GLU A 62 4.41 -10.65 -2.40
C GLU A 62 4.01 -11.65 -1.29
N HIS A 63 2.86 -11.46 -0.65
CA HIS A 63 2.32 -12.28 0.45
C HIS A 63 0.94 -12.88 0.11
N PRO A 64 0.83 -13.70 -0.94
CA PRO A 64 -0.45 -14.24 -1.41
C PRO A 64 -1.22 -15.02 -0.33
N GLU A 65 -0.54 -15.66 0.61
CA GLU A 65 -1.13 -16.40 1.73
C GLU A 65 -2.01 -15.55 2.66
N THR A 66 -1.86 -14.23 2.63
CA THR A 66 -2.61 -13.31 3.51
C THR A 66 -4.00 -12.94 2.97
N TRP A 67 -4.25 -13.18 1.68
CA TRP A 67 -5.52 -12.80 1.03
C TRP A 67 -6.08 -13.85 0.08
N SER A 68 -5.32 -14.89 -0.23
CA SER A 68 -5.71 -15.95 -1.15
C SER A 68 -5.75 -17.30 -0.44
N THR A 69 -6.65 -18.18 -0.88
CA THR A 69 -6.68 -19.54 -0.35
C THR A 69 -5.42 -20.31 -0.78
N PRO A 70 -5.02 -21.40 -0.10
CA PRO A 70 -3.83 -22.17 -0.47
C PRO A 70 -3.81 -22.63 -1.94
N ALA A 71 -4.99 -22.89 -2.52
CA ALA A 71 -5.16 -23.25 -3.93
C ALA A 71 -4.96 -22.06 -4.90
N GLN A 72 -5.16 -20.82 -4.45
CA GLN A 72 -4.95 -19.61 -5.24
C GLN A 72 -3.51 -19.11 -5.13
N ALA A 73 -2.89 -19.19 -3.95
CA ALA A 73 -1.50 -18.80 -3.72
C ALA A 73 -0.49 -19.61 -4.55
N SER A 74 -0.82 -20.86 -4.88
CA SER A 74 0.03 -21.79 -5.63
C SER A 74 -0.12 -21.70 -7.16
N ARG A 75 -1.02 -20.85 -7.68
CA ARG A 75 -1.17 -20.69 -9.13
C ARG A 75 -0.05 -19.80 -9.68
N PRO A 76 0.63 -20.21 -10.77
CA PRO A 76 1.63 -19.37 -11.41
C PRO A 76 0.98 -18.08 -11.94
N PRO A 77 1.70 -16.94 -11.91
CA PRO A 77 1.17 -15.67 -12.41
C PRO A 77 0.80 -15.80 -13.90
N SER A 78 -0.39 -15.32 -14.26
CA SER A 78 -0.82 -15.24 -15.65
C SER A 78 0.09 -14.26 -16.40
N ARG A 79 0.73 -14.78 -17.45
CA ARG A 79 1.72 -14.08 -18.29
C ARG A 79 1.12 -12.94 -19.10
#